data_AF-A0A7K6I017-F1
#
_entry.id   AF-A0A7K6I017-F1
#
_cell.length_a   1.000
_cell.length_b   1.000
_cell.length_c   1.000
_cell.angle_alpha   90.00
_cell.angle_beta   90.00
_cell.angle_gamma   90.00
#
_symmetry.space_group_name_H-M   'P 1'
#
loop_
_entity.id
_entity.type
_entity.pdbx_description
1 polymer ?
#
loop_
_entity_poly.entity_id
_entity_poly.type
_entity_poly.pdbx_seq_one_letter_code
_entity_poly.pdbx_strand_id
1 'polypeptide(L)'
;SRYSMGRAIGLAGLLLGIVLVPAVLVSTGLHHGAPRTEAEPEPSSWELTADAVPEDSLWPLPQWVRTSPLQLHLAPSRFQLVHGAGSSAGPSCGLLQDAFHRYYEYMFGHSRRRTWGRRPLAARAEPELFQLQVVIEAEDPGCDRHPHLTSSEAYHLTVTEPVAILKAYEVWGALRGLETFSQLVHEDDYGSFLVNESEINDFPRFAHRGVLLDTARHYLPLKTILTNLDAMAFNKFNVLHWHIVDDQSFPYQSIYFPELSDKGAYSSNLIYTPTDVRLVIEYARLRGIRVIPEFDTPGHTQSWGKGQKGLLTPCYKGQQPAGTFGPVNPVWNTTYDFMAKFFKEISSVFPDKYIHLGGDEVDFSCWKSNPEVKKFMKKQGFGADYAKLESYYVQNIVDIVSSYNKGQMVWQEVFDHKAQLKPDTVVQVWMANNYAHELSSVTGAGLTAVLSAPWYLDYISYGQDWKKYYSVEPLNFPGSEKQKKLLIGGEACLWGEFVDATNLTPRLWPRASAVGERLWSNSNVTNLQDAYKRLISHRCRML
;
A
#
# COMPACT_ATOMS: atom_id res chain seq x y z
N SER A 1 24.78 -30.71 61.76
CA SER A 1 24.44 -31.88 62.61
C SER A 1 23.58 -32.83 61.78
N ARG A 2 24.03 -34.05 61.47
CA ARG A 2 23.75 -35.32 62.19
C ARG A 2 22.30 -35.88 62.03
N TYR A 3 22.20 -36.89 61.14
CA TYR A 3 21.29 -38.07 61.13
C TYR A 3 19.77 -37.83 60.94
N SER A 4 18.96 -38.75 60.36
CA SER A 4 19.12 -40.18 59.95
C SER A 4 18.48 -40.40 58.55
N MET A 5 19.00 -41.18 57.58
CA MET A 5 19.07 -42.66 57.43
C MET A 5 17.68 -43.36 57.50
N GLY A 6 17.26 -44.25 56.56
CA GLY A 6 17.90 -44.87 55.36
C GLY A 6 16.90 -45.13 54.19
N ARG A 7 17.30 -45.43 52.94
CA ARG A 7 17.71 -46.75 52.35
C ARG A 7 16.62 -47.85 52.48
N ALA A 8 16.30 -48.67 51.46
CA ALA A 8 16.80 -48.89 50.07
C ALA A 8 15.65 -49.56 49.23
N ILE A 9 15.71 -49.99 47.95
CA ILE A 9 16.63 -50.05 46.78
C ILE A 9 15.72 -50.30 45.52
N GLY A 10 16.10 -50.25 44.23
CA GLY A 10 17.35 -49.95 43.50
C GLY A 10 17.24 -50.33 41.99
N LEU A 11 18.37 -50.23 41.25
CA LEU A 11 18.61 -50.66 39.84
C LEU A 11 17.87 -49.87 38.72
N ALA A 12 18.46 -49.53 37.56
CA ALA A 12 19.86 -49.57 37.08
C ALA A 12 20.12 -48.49 35.98
N GLY A 13 21.34 -48.39 35.44
CA GLY A 13 21.84 -47.33 34.52
C GLY A 13 21.13 -47.21 33.16
N LEU A 14 21.26 -46.12 32.38
CA LEU A 14 22.47 -45.38 31.92
C LEU A 14 23.46 -46.27 31.12
N LEU A 15 24.02 -45.88 29.95
CA LEU A 15 23.81 -44.73 29.03
C LEU A 15 24.50 -45.01 27.66
N LEU A 16 24.19 -44.21 26.63
CA LEU A 16 25.02 -43.85 25.44
C LEU A 16 25.73 -44.93 24.58
N GLY A 17 25.32 -45.02 23.30
CA GLY A 17 26.08 -44.35 22.22
C GLY A 17 26.80 -45.18 21.10
N ILE A 18 26.74 -44.62 19.87
CA ILE A 18 27.78 -44.60 18.81
C ILE A 18 27.89 -45.79 17.79
N VAL A 19 27.24 -45.60 16.61
CA VAL A 19 27.79 -45.66 15.21
C VAL A 19 28.27 -46.98 14.51
N LEU A 20 28.00 -47.05 13.18
CA LEU A 20 28.57 -47.90 12.08
C LEU A 20 28.16 -49.38 11.84
N VAL A 21 27.20 -49.57 10.89
CA VAL A 21 27.26 -50.29 9.57
C VAL A 21 28.54 -51.11 9.23
N PRO A 22 28.52 -52.23 8.44
CA PRO A 22 27.43 -52.95 7.70
C PRO A 22 27.32 -54.48 7.98
N ALA A 23 26.36 -55.14 7.31
CA ALA A 23 26.45 -56.56 6.93
C ALA A 23 25.77 -56.84 5.57
N VAL A 24 26.29 -57.79 4.79
CA VAL A 24 25.79 -58.19 3.45
C VAL A 24 25.08 -59.55 3.55
N LEU A 25 24.03 -59.76 2.75
CA LEU A 25 23.55 -61.10 2.40
C LEU A 25 23.35 -61.23 0.89
N VAL A 26 23.63 -62.44 0.37
CA VAL A 26 23.68 -62.78 -1.05
C VAL A 26 22.65 -63.86 -1.33
N SER A 27 21.88 -63.72 -2.41
CA SER A 27 21.28 -64.87 -3.09
C SER A 27 21.14 -64.65 -4.60
N THR A 28 21.30 -65.75 -5.34
CA THR A 28 21.30 -65.86 -6.80
C THR A 28 19.90 -66.04 -7.38
N GLY A 29 19.65 -65.56 -8.60
CA GLY A 29 18.44 -65.91 -9.37
C GLY A 29 18.57 -65.54 -10.85
N LEU A 30 18.11 -66.40 -11.75
CA LEU A 30 18.27 -66.25 -13.21
C LEU A 30 16.91 -66.26 -13.94
N HIS A 31 16.76 -65.29 -14.85
CA HIS A 31 16.04 -65.36 -16.13
C HIS A 31 14.49 -65.40 -16.24
N HIS A 32 14.05 -64.63 -17.26
CA HIS A 32 12.88 -64.79 -18.14
C HIS A 32 11.48 -64.32 -17.67
N GLY A 33 10.75 -63.70 -18.61
CA GLY A 33 9.33 -63.34 -18.51
C GLY A 33 9.05 -61.84 -18.38
N ALA A 34 8.37 -61.25 -19.37
CA ALA A 34 7.73 -59.93 -19.26
C ALA A 34 6.26 -60.10 -18.84
N PRO A 35 5.59 -59.05 -18.32
CA PRO A 35 5.00 -58.06 -19.23
C PRO A 35 5.26 -56.60 -18.84
N ARG A 36 4.79 -55.67 -19.68
CA ARG A 36 4.78 -54.22 -19.39
C ARG A 36 3.75 -53.90 -18.30
N THR A 37 4.09 -52.97 -17.42
CA THR A 37 3.13 -52.02 -16.82
C THR A 37 3.52 -50.61 -17.25
N GLU A 38 2.55 -49.70 -17.27
CA GLU A 38 2.71 -48.39 -17.88
C GLU A 38 3.53 -47.45 -16.97
N ALA A 39 4.44 -46.69 -17.58
CA ALA A 39 5.08 -45.56 -16.94
C ALA A 39 4.27 -44.31 -17.26
N GLU A 40 3.98 -43.49 -16.23
CA GLU A 40 3.37 -42.17 -16.42
C GLU A 40 4.32 -41.30 -17.27
N PRO A 41 3.82 -40.55 -18.27
CA PRO A 41 4.67 -39.73 -19.11
C PRO A 41 5.17 -38.48 -18.35
N GLU A 42 6.49 -38.27 -18.40
CA GLU A 42 7.11 -36.98 -18.09
C GLU A 42 6.41 -35.84 -18.88
N PRO A 43 6.08 -34.69 -18.27
CA PRO A 43 5.44 -33.58 -18.96
C PRO A 43 6.42 -32.86 -19.90
N SER A 44 6.52 -33.36 -21.11
CA SER A 44 7.28 -32.75 -22.20
C SER A 44 6.60 -31.52 -22.79
N SER A 45 7.39 -30.68 -23.46
CA SER A 45 6.98 -29.56 -24.34
C SER A 45 6.16 -28.42 -23.71
N TRP A 46 6.78 -27.25 -23.75
CA TRP A 46 6.24 -25.93 -23.47
C TRP A 46 5.31 -25.46 -24.60
N GLU A 47 4.12 -26.05 -24.69
CA GLU A 47 3.04 -25.50 -25.53
C GLU A 47 2.44 -24.26 -24.85
N LEU A 48 2.77 -23.08 -25.40
CA LEU A 48 2.05 -21.84 -25.12
C LEU A 48 0.69 -21.89 -25.82
N THR A 49 -0.33 -22.39 -25.12
CA THR A 49 -1.71 -22.38 -25.60
C THR A 49 -2.19 -20.94 -25.79
N ALA A 50 -2.46 -20.54 -27.02
CA ALA A 50 -2.78 -19.16 -27.40
C ALA A 50 -4.22 -18.70 -27.04
N ASP A 51 -4.99 -19.55 -26.37
CA ASP A 51 -6.39 -19.32 -25.97
C ASP A 51 -6.53 -18.77 -24.54
N ALA A 52 -5.80 -17.69 -24.22
CA ALA A 52 -6.02 -16.96 -22.97
C ALA A 52 -7.25 -16.04 -23.13
N VAL A 53 -8.33 -16.35 -22.41
CA VAL A 53 -9.54 -15.50 -22.40
C VAL A 53 -9.20 -14.21 -21.64
N PRO A 54 -9.75 -13.01 -21.97
CA PRO A 54 -9.35 -11.77 -21.28
C PRO A 54 -9.47 -11.78 -19.75
N GLU A 55 -10.33 -12.62 -19.16
CA GLU A 55 -10.36 -12.90 -17.71
C GLU A 55 -9.01 -13.38 -17.15
N ASP A 56 -8.23 -14.19 -17.89
CA ASP A 56 -6.87 -14.66 -17.54
C ASP A 56 -5.81 -13.52 -17.48
N SER A 57 -6.19 -12.25 -17.65
CA SER A 57 -5.28 -11.10 -17.65
C SER A 57 -5.65 -9.93 -16.72
N LEU A 58 -6.84 -9.96 -16.09
CA LEU A 58 -7.36 -8.86 -15.27
C LEU A 58 -6.72 -8.80 -13.87
N TRP A 59 -6.32 -7.60 -13.46
CA TRP A 59 -5.73 -7.34 -12.14
C TRP A 59 -5.97 -5.89 -11.65
N PRO A 60 -6.54 -5.67 -10.45
CA PRO A 60 -7.35 -6.61 -9.70
C PRO A 60 -8.52 -7.18 -10.50
N LEU A 61 -8.91 -8.43 -10.22
CA LEU A 61 -10.11 -9.05 -10.78
C LEU A 61 -11.38 -8.30 -10.34
N PRO A 62 -12.27 -7.87 -11.26
CA PRO A 62 -13.49 -7.16 -10.89
C PRO A 62 -14.46 -7.96 -10.01
N GLN A 63 -15.39 -7.28 -9.33
CA GLN A 63 -16.44 -7.94 -8.52
C GLN A 63 -17.35 -8.86 -9.34
N TRP A 64 -17.64 -8.49 -10.59
CA TRP A 64 -18.38 -9.31 -11.55
C TRP A 64 -17.93 -9.00 -12.98
N VAL A 65 -17.73 -10.08 -13.76
CA VAL A 65 -17.37 -10.05 -15.18
C VAL A 65 -18.28 -11.03 -15.93
N ARG A 66 -18.64 -10.69 -17.16
CA ARG A 66 -19.21 -11.61 -18.15
C ARG A 66 -18.56 -11.35 -19.50
N THR A 67 -17.82 -12.33 -20.01
CA THR A 67 -17.10 -12.24 -21.29
C THR A 67 -17.80 -13.08 -22.37
N SER A 68 -17.83 -12.57 -23.60
CA SER A 68 -18.33 -13.23 -24.80
C SER A 68 -17.16 -13.75 -25.65
N PRO A 69 -17.31 -14.84 -26.43
CA PRO A 69 -16.30 -15.26 -27.40
C PRO A 69 -16.20 -14.32 -28.62
N LEU A 70 -17.12 -13.36 -28.78
CA LEU A 70 -17.07 -12.36 -29.85
C LEU A 70 -15.90 -11.39 -29.61
N GLN A 71 -14.91 -11.41 -30.50
CA GLN A 71 -13.82 -10.43 -30.53
C GLN A 71 -14.18 -9.24 -31.42
N LEU A 72 -13.83 -8.04 -30.98
CA LEU A 72 -14.01 -6.76 -31.67
C LEU A 72 -12.63 -6.16 -31.96
N HIS A 73 -12.42 -5.66 -33.17
CA HIS A 73 -11.17 -5.00 -33.55
C HIS A 73 -11.13 -3.54 -33.09
N LEU A 74 -9.94 -3.05 -32.72
CA LEU A 74 -9.67 -1.62 -32.49
C LEU A 74 -8.64 -1.13 -33.52
N ALA A 75 -9.04 -0.25 -34.44
CA ALA A 75 -8.09 0.44 -35.31
C ALA A 75 -7.51 1.67 -34.58
N PRO A 76 -6.20 1.73 -34.23
CA PRO A 76 -5.67 2.85 -33.43
C PRO A 76 -5.84 4.22 -34.09
N SER A 77 -5.87 4.28 -35.43
CA SER A 77 -6.11 5.51 -36.19
C SER A 77 -7.57 5.99 -36.20
N ARG A 78 -8.51 5.22 -35.66
CA ARG A 78 -9.95 5.54 -35.60
C ARG A 78 -10.57 5.43 -34.21
N PHE A 79 -10.02 4.59 -33.32
CA PHE A 79 -10.54 4.43 -31.96
C PHE A 79 -10.39 5.72 -31.14
N GLN A 80 -11.44 6.09 -30.41
CA GLN A 80 -11.45 7.32 -29.60
C GLN A 80 -11.97 7.07 -28.16
N LEU A 81 -11.33 7.74 -27.21
CA LEU A 81 -11.81 7.90 -25.83
C LEU A 81 -12.49 9.26 -25.72
N VAL A 82 -13.79 9.28 -25.43
CA VAL A 82 -14.62 10.50 -25.45
C VAL A 82 -15.61 10.54 -24.29
N HIS A 83 -16.15 11.72 -24.01
CA HIS A 83 -17.30 11.87 -23.10
C HIS A 83 -18.57 11.35 -23.79
N GLY A 84 -19.35 10.53 -23.10
CA GLY A 84 -20.62 10.01 -23.59
C GLY A 84 -21.78 11.00 -23.48
N ALA A 85 -22.82 10.79 -24.28
CA ALA A 85 -24.01 11.64 -24.24
C ALA A 85 -24.69 11.56 -22.86
N GLY A 86 -25.00 12.72 -22.26
CA GLY A 86 -25.61 12.82 -20.93
C GLY A 86 -24.64 12.79 -19.75
N SER A 87 -23.32 12.68 -19.99
CA SER A 87 -22.29 12.83 -18.94
C SER A 87 -22.31 14.24 -18.33
N SER A 88 -22.20 14.33 -17.00
CA SER A 88 -21.97 15.62 -16.31
C SER A 88 -20.54 16.16 -16.50
N ALA A 89 -19.58 15.27 -16.72
CA ALA A 89 -18.23 15.63 -17.15
C ALA A 89 -18.18 15.81 -18.68
N GLY A 90 -17.58 16.91 -19.12
CA GLY A 90 -17.32 17.21 -20.53
C GLY A 90 -15.87 17.64 -20.79
N PRO A 91 -15.55 18.22 -21.97
CA PRO A 91 -14.17 18.55 -22.37
C PRO A 91 -13.40 19.51 -21.44
N SER A 92 -14.08 20.24 -20.56
CA SER A 92 -13.47 21.05 -19.49
C SER A 92 -12.85 20.22 -18.36
N CYS A 93 -13.22 18.94 -18.22
CA CYS A 93 -12.74 18.04 -17.18
C CYS A 93 -11.30 17.58 -17.49
N GLY A 94 -10.30 18.40 -17.15
CA GLY A 94 -8.89 18.15 -17.43
C GLY A 94 -8.41 16.77 -16.95
N LEU A 95 -8.84 16.35 -15.76
CA LEU A 95 -8.57 15.02 -15.19
C LEU A 95 -8.97 13.86 -16.12
N LEU A 96 -10.14 13.95 -16.78
CA LEU A 96 -10.56 12.92 -17.74
C LEU A 96 -9.87 13.09 -19.10
N GLN A 97 -9.57 14.31 -19.56
CA GLN A 97 -8.80 14.51 -20.80
C GLN A 97 -7.38 13.92 -20.68
N ASP A 98 -6.69 14.18 -19.57
CA ASP A 98 -5.38 13.60 -19.27
C ASP A 98 -5.45 12.07 -19.12
N ALA A 99 -6.55 11.54 -18.57
CA ALA A 99 -6.78 10.09 -18.52
C ALA A 99 -7.00 9.49 -19.91
N PHE A 100 -7.83 10.11 -20.75
CA PHE A 100 -8.11 9.63 -22.12
C PHE A 100 -6.82 9.60 -22.95
N HIS A 101 -6.02 10.66 -22.92
CA HIS A 101 -4.73 10.68 -23.63
C HIS A 101 -3.77 9.60 -23.09
N ARG A 102 -3.63 9.49 -21.76
CA ARG A 102 -2.73 8.55 -21.11
C ARG A 102 -3.08 7.08 -21.41
N TYR A 103 -4.34 6.69 -21.25
CA TYR A 103 -4.77 5.31 -21.54
C TYR A 103 -4.73 4.97 -23.03
N TYR A 104 -4.97 5.94 -23.93
CA TYR A 104 -4.73 5.75 -25.37
C TYR A 104 -3.24 5.40 -25.65
N GLU A 105 -2.29 6.13 -25.05
CA GLU A 105 -0.86 5.85 -25.26
C GLU A 105 -0.42 4.54 -24.57
N TYR A 106 -1.05 4.11 -23.47
CA TYR A 106 -0.80 2.78 -22.90
C TYR A 106 -1.26 1.65 -23.85
N MET A 107 -2.46 1.75 -24.42
CA MET A 107 -2.99 0.74 -25.34
C MET A 107 -2.23 0.70 -26.69
N PHE A 108 -1.86 1.86 -27.25
CA PHE A 108 -1.41 1.93 -28.66
C PHE A 108 -0.02 2.55 -28.88
N GLY A 109 0.59 3.19 -27.86
CA GLY A 109 1.82 3.98 -28.00
C GLY A 109 3.04 3.15 -28.42
N HIS A 110 3.10 1.88 -28.01
CA HIS A 110 4.16 0.95 -28.40
C HIS A 110 4.14 0.61 -29.90
N SER A 111 2.97 0.33 -30.47
CA SER A 111 2.88 -0.10 -31.87
C SER A 111 3.15 1.02 -32.90
N ARG A 112 3.07 2.30 -32.49
CA ARG A 112 3.61 3.43 -33.29
C ARG A 112 5.11 3.29 -33.60
N ARG A 113 5.86 2.46 -32.86
CA ARG A 113 7.28 2.17 -33.11
C ARG A 113 7.52 0.92 -33.98
N ARG A 114 6.50 0.08 -34.21
CA ARG A 114 6.60 -1.20 -34.96
C ARG A 114 6.12 -1.13 -36.41
N THR A 115 5.38 -0.10 -36.81
CA THR A 115 4.68 -0.04 -38.13
C THR A 115 5.58 0.12 -39.37
N TRP A 116 6.90 0.19 -39.23
CA TRP A 116 7.85 0.11 -40.34
C TRP A 116 8.00 -1.34 -40.85
N GLY A 117 7.03 -1.83 -41.64
CA GLY A 117 7.28 -2.94 -42.57
C GLY A 117 6.14 -3.94 -42.84
N ARG A 118 5.14 -4.09 -41.96
CA ARG A 118 4.03 -5.04 -42.19
C ARG A 118 2.92 -4.40 -43.05
N ARG A 119 2.54 -5.07 -44.14
CA ARG A 119 1.33 -4.74 -44.92
C ARG A 119 0.11 -5.39 -44.23
N PRO A 120 -1.04 -4.70 -44.10
CA PRO A 120 -2.29 -5.36 -43.72
C PRO A 120 -2.65 -6.46 -44.73
N LEU A 121 -3.09 -7.61 -44.23
CA LEU A 121 -3.86 -8.56 -45.03
C LEU A 121 -5.24 -7.95 -45.33
N ALA A 122 -5.90 -8.43 -46.39
CA ALA A 122 -7.14 -7.83 -46.87
C ALA A 122 -8.23 -7.87 -45.79
N ALA A 123 -8.81 -6.70 -45.48
CA ALA A 123 -9.85 -6.58 -44.47
C ALA A 123 -11.07 -7.42 -44.83
N ARG A 124 -11.34 -8.43 -43.99
CA ARG A 124 -12.70 -8.92 -43.80
C ARG A 124 -13.51 -7.87 -43.07
N ALA A 125 -14.83 -7.93 -43.19
CA ALA A 125 -15.75 -7.11 -42.41
C ALA A 125 -15.92 -7.71 -41.00
N GLU A 126 -14.81 -7.73 -40.24
CA GLU A 126 -14.83 -8.11 -38.83
C GLU A 126 -15.43 -6.96 -38.00
N PRO A 127 -16.12 -7.24 -36.88
CA PRO A 127 -16.78 -6.23 -36.06
C PRO A 127 -15.75 -5.28 -35.43
N GLU A 128 -16.05 -3.97 -35.41
CA GLU A 128 -15.10 -2.92 -35.04
C GLU A 128 -15.63 -2.01 -33.93
N LEU A 129 -14.81 -1.83 -32.91
CA LEU A 129 -15.06 -0.91 -31.81
C LEU A 129 -14.43 0.47 -32.14
N PHE A 130 -15.28 1.47 -32.36
CA PHE A 130 -14.83 2.82 -32.76
C PHE A 130 -14.61 3.76 -31.57
N GLN A 131 -15.33 3.55 -30.47
CA GLN A 131 -15.28 4.44 -29.31
C GLN A 131 -15.42 3.70 -27.99
N LEU A 132 -14.80 4.23 -26.94
CA LEU A 132 -15.27 4.09 -25.57
C LEU A 132 -15.81 5.44 -25.10
N GLN A 133 -17.09 5.49 -24.79
CA GLN A 133 -17.79 6.66 -24.26
C GLN A 133 -17.84 6.60 -22.74
N VAL A 134 -17.28 7.62 -22.07
CA VAL A 134 -17.25 7.71 -20.60
C VAL A 134 -18.35 8.65 -20.11
N VAL A 135 -19.22 8.15 -19.24
CA VAL A 135 -20.37 8.86 -18.68
C VAL A 135 -20.22 9.00 -17.16
N ILE A 136 -20.23 10.23 -16.66
CA ILE A 136 -20.30 10.52 -15.22
C ILE A 136 -21.75 10.88 -14.85
N GLU A 137 -22.27 10.23 -13.82
CA GLU A 137 -23.71 10.29 -13.46
C GLU A 137 -24.04 11.24 -12.29
N ALA A 138 -23.07 11.64 -11.45
CA ALA A 138 -23.28 12.64 -10.40
C ALA A 138 -23.39 14.08 -10.94
N GLU A 139 -24.17 14.94 -10.26
CA GLU A 139 -24.39 16.34 -10.65
C GLU A 139 -23.09 17.17 -10.66
N ASP A 140 -22.22 16.98 -9.66
CA ASP A 140 -20.82 17.41 -9.70
C ASP A 140 -19.96 16.17 -10.00
N PRO A 141 -19.26 16.10 -11.15
CA PRO A 141 -18.47 14.93 -11.52
C PRO A 141 -17.23 14.72 -10.63
N GLY A 142 -16.78 15.75 -9.89
CA GLY A 142 -15.56 15.71 -9.08
C GLY A 142 -14.27 16.07 -9.83
N CYS A 143 -14.34 16.52 -11.09
CA CYS A 143 -13.20 16.80 -11.97
C CYS A 143 -12.11 17.69 -11.34
N ASP A 144 -12.51 18.67 -10.54
CA ASP A 144 -11.63 19.66 -9.89
C ASP A 144 -11.51 19.46 -8.37
N ARG A 145 -12.05 18.35 -7.84
CA ARG A 145 -11.97 17.97 -6.42
C ARG A 145 -10.73 17.11 -6.17
N HIS A 146 -10.39 16.92 -4.90
CA HIS A 146 -9.51 15.84 -4.45
C HIS A 146 -10.34 14.60 -4.05
N PRO A 147 -9.84 13.37 -4.25
CA PRO A 147 -10.49 12.17 -3.75
C PRO A 147 -10.47 12.15 -2.21
N HIS A 148 -11.42 11.45 -1.60
CA HIS A 148 -11.56 11.24 -0.16
C HIS A 148 -12.03 9.81 0.15
N LEU A 149 -12.02 9.42 1.42
CA LEU A 149 -12.36 8.06 1.87
C LEU A 149 -13.75 7.57 1.42
N THR A 150 -14.68 8.48 1.11
CA THR A 150 -16.04 8.17 0.66
C THR A 150 -16.29 8.50 -0.81
N SER A 151 -15.25 8.72 -1.61
CA SER A 151 -15.37 8.92 -3.06
C SER A 151 -15.83 7.65 -3.76
N SER A 152 -16.68 7.79 -4.78
CA SER A 152 -17.26 6.64 -5.50
C SER A 152 -16.32 6.12 -6.58
N GLU A 153 -15.68 4.99 -6.29
CA GLU A 153 -14.81 4.25 -7.22
C GLU A 153 -15.54 3.13 -7.99
N ALA A 154 -16.87 3.05 -7.85
CA ALA A 154 -17.70 2.06 -8.55
C ALA A 154 -17.91 2.45 -10.03
N TYR A 155 -17.92 1.45 -10.91
CA TYR A 155 -18.18 1.65 -12.34
C TYR A 155 -18.88 0.44 -12.98
N HIS A 156 -19.53 0.71 -14.12
CA HIS A 156 -20.08 -0.29 -15.02
C HIS A 156 -19.45 -0.10 -16.41
N LEU A 157 -18.91 -1.16 -16.99
CA LEU A 157 -18.28 -1.15 -18.32
C LEU A 157 -18.98 -2.15 -19.23
N THR A 158 -19.55 -1.66 -20.32
CA THR A 158 -20.12 -2.46 -21.41
C THR A 158 -19.22 -2.33 -22.63
N VAL A 159 -18.70 -3.44 -23.16
CA VAL A 159 -17.90 -3.48 -24.38
C VAL A 159 -18.70 -4.21 -25.45
N THR A 160 -19.19 -3.46 -26.43
CA THR A 160 -20.06 -3.90 -27.53
C THR A 160 -19.76 -3.09 -28.78
N GLU A 161 -19.94 -3.64 -29.98
CA GLU A 161 -19.86 -2.82 -31.21
C GLU A 161 -21.11 -1.92 -31.37
N PRO A 162 -21.00 -0.78 -32.08
CA PRO A 162 -19.77 -0.10 -32.51
C PRO A 162 -19.13 0.77 -31.40
N VAL A 163 -19.75 0.84 -30.22
CA VAL A 163 -19.40 1.75 -29.12
C VAL A 163 -19.50 1.05 -27.77
N ALA A 164 -18.39 1.07 -27.02
CA ALA A 164 -18.33 0.68 -25.63
C ALA A 164 -18.74 1.86 -24.73
N ILE A 165 -19.28 1.57 -23.55
CA ILE A 165 -19.75 2.56 -22.58
C ILE A 165 -19.17 2.26 -21.21
N LEU A 166 -18.49 3.24 -20.62
CA LEU A 166 -18.04 3.23 -19.23
C LEU A 166 -18.86 4.23 -18.44
N LYS A 167 -19.68 3.76 -17.52
CA LYS A 167 -20.45 4.59 -16.59
C LYS A 167 -19.81 4.57 -15.20
N ALA A 168 -19.77 5.72 -14.53
CA ALA A 168 -19.38 5.83 -13.14
C ALA A 168 -20.17 6.96 -12.46
N TYR A 169 -20.35 6.87 -11.14
CA TYR A 169 -21.02 7.94 -10.41
C TYR A 169 -20.14 9.20 -10.33
N GLU A 170 -18.87 9.06 -9.97
CA GLU A 170 -17.87 10.14 -9.94
C GLU A 170 -16.69 9.80 -10.88
N VAL A 171 -15.84 10.79 -11.21
CA VAL A 171 -14.65 10.57 -12.06
C VAL A 171 -13.70 9.48 -11.57
N TRP A 172 -13.69 9.18 -10.26
CA TRP A 172 -12.81 8.17 -9.66
C TRP A 172 -13.14 6.77 -10.18
N GLY A 173 -14.42 6.39 -10.25
CA GLY A 173 -14.85 5.12 -10.85
C GLY A 173 -14.47 5.03 -12.32
N ALA A 174 -14.58 6.14 -13.08
CA ALA A 174 -14.14 6.18 -14.47
C ALA A 174 -12.62 5.96 -14.62
N LEU A 175 -11.79 6.49 -13.71
CA LEU A 175 -10.35 6.20 -13.71
C LEU A 175 -10.02 4.71 -13.49
N ARG A 176 -10.86 3.98 -12.72
CA ARG A 176 -10.71 2.52 -12.49
C ARG A 176 -11.23 1.68 -13.65
N GLY A 177 -12.33 2.11 -14.27
CA GLY A 177 -12.88 1.45 -15.45
C GLY A 177 -12.02 1.65 -16.72
N LEU A 178 -11.36 2.81 -16.85
CA LEU A 178 -10.37 3.04 -17.91
C LEU A 178 -9.15 2.13 -17.78
N GLU A 179 -8.67 1.89 -16.56
CA GLU A 179 -7.63 0.87 -16.30
C GLU A 179 -8.14 -0.48 -16.79
N THR A 180 -9.27 -0.97 -16.25
CA THR A 180 -9.82 -2.29 -16.63
C THR A 180 -10.04 -2.44 -18.13
N PHE A 181 -10.56 -1.41 -18.82
CA PHE A 181 -10.68 -1.44 -20.29
C PHE A 181 -9.33 -1.61 -20.99
N SER A 182 -8.30 -0.89 -20.55
CA SER A 182 -6.94 -1.02 -21.10
C SER A 182 -6.29 -2.39 -20.83
N GLN A 183 -6.79 -3.15 -19.84
CA GLN A 183 -6.37 -4.53 -19.58
C GLN A 183 -7.07 -5.57 -20.46
N LEU A 184 -8.26 -5.28 -20.98
CA LEU A 184 -9.01 -6.17 -21.90
C LEU A 184 -8.46 -6.10 -23.34
N VAL A 185 -7.85 -4.97 -23.73
CA VAL A 185 -7.25 -4.77 -25.04
C VAL A 185 -5.94 -5.55 -25.16
N HIS A 186 -5.81 -6.38 -26.19
CA HIS A 186 -4.65 -7.23 -26.45
C HIS A 186 -4.20 -7.17 -27.94
N GLU A 187 -2.96 -7.58 -28.22
CA GLU A 187 -2.37 -7.67 -29.56
C GLU A 187 -2.35 -9.15 -30.01
N ASP A 188 -2.82 -9.46 -31.23
CA ASP A 188 -2.69 -10.80 -31.83
C ASP A 188 -1.28 -11.05 -32.42
N ASP A 189 -0.98 -12.29 -32.86
CA ASP A 189 0.30 -12.66 -33.48
C ASP A 189 0.67 -11.82 -34.73
N TYR A 190 -0.34 -11.23 -35.39
CA TYR A 190 -0.20 -10.44 -36.62
C TYR A 190 0.03 -8.94 -36.33
N GLY A 191 -0.38 -8.45 -35.16
CA GLY A 191 -0.31 -7.06 -34.73
C GLY A 191 -1.67 -6.33 -34.72
N SER A 192 -2.79 -7.05 -34.75
CA SER A 192 -4.14 -6.51 -34.62
C SER A 192 -4.47 -6.26 -33.15
N PHE A 193 -5.08 -5.11 -32.84
CA PHE A 193 -5.64 -4.88 -31.50
C PHE A 193 -7.07 -5.43 -31.41
N LEU A 194 -7.32 -6.24 -30.39
CA LEU A 194 -8.57 -6.94 -30.12
C LEU A 194 -9.08 -6.65 -28.71
N VAL A 195 -10.40 -6.75 -28.53
CA VAL A 195 -11.07 -6.82 -27.23
C VAL A 195 -12.27 -7.75 -27.33
N ASN A 196 -12.59 -8.53 -26.30
CA ASN A 196 -13.81 -9.32 -26.31
C ASN A 196 -15.01 -8.46 -25.90
N GLU A 197 -16.16 -8.70 -26.55
CA GLU A 197 -17.45 -8.24 -26.06
C GLU A 197 -17.62 -8.70 -24.60
N SER A 198 -17.96 -7.77 -23.71
CA SER A 198 -17.95 -8.02 -22.27
C SER A 198 -18.82 -7.03 -21.49
N GLU A 199 -19.26 -7.46 -20.32
CA GLU A 199 -19.98 -6.63 -19.34
C GLU A 199 -19.28 -6.79 -17.98
N ILE A 200 -18.98 -5.67 -17.31
CA ILE A 200 -18.27 -5.65 -16.02
C ILE A 200 -19.01 -4.71 -15.07
N ASN A 201 -19.25 -5.19 -13.85
CA ASN A 201 -19.80 -4.44 -12.73
C ASN A 201 -18.80 -4.51 -11.58
N ASP A 202 -18.22 -3.38 -11.17
CA ASP A 202 -17.04 -3.38 -10.30
C ASP A 202 -17.00 -2.23 -9.30
N PHE A 203 -16.42 -2.50 -8.14
CA PHE A 203 -16.26 -1.58 -7.02
C PHE A 203 -15.24 -2.16 -6.02
N PRO A 204 -14.50 -1.32 -5.28
CA PRO A 204 -13.55 -1.81 -4.29
C PRO A 204 -14.26 -2.43 -3.09
N ARG A 205 -13.72 -3.55 -2.59
CA ARG A 205 -14.10 -4.17 -1.33
C ARG A 205 -13.78 -3.28 -0.12
N PHE A 206 -12.66 -2.54 -0.18
CA PHE A 206 -12.21 -1.63 0.88
C PHE A 206 -11.91 -0.22 0.35
N ALA A 207 -12.31 0.80 1.11
CA ALA A 207 -12.22 2.20 0.70
C ALA A 207 -10.84 2.83 0.92
N HIS A 208 -10.01 2.27 1.82
CA HIS A 208 -8.64 2.72 2.05
C HIS A 208 -7.64 1.67 1.53
N ARG A 209 -6.92 1.98 0.45
CA ARG A 209 -6.00 1.05 -0.21
C ARG A 209 -4.67 1.76 -0.43
N GLY A 210 -3.76 1.60 0.53
CA GLY A 210 -2.55 2.39 0.65
C GLY A 210 -1.25 1.72 0.21
N VAL A 211 -0.29 2.54 -0.21
CA VAL A 211 1.13 2.19 -0.23
C VAL A 211 1.87 3.21 0.64
N LEU A 212 2.62 2.73 1.64
CA LEU A 212 3.54 3.59 2.40
C LEU A 212 4.88 3.65 1.68
N LEU A 213 5.32 4.87 1.38
CA LEU A 213 6.67 5.16 0.88
C LEU A 213 7.43 5.99 1.91
N ASP A 214 8.46 5.37 2.50
CA ASP A 214 9.48 6.04 3.29
C ASP A 214 10.41 6.84 2.37
N THR A 215 10.58 8.12 2.69
CA THR A 215 11.48 9.03 1.98
C THR A 215 12.53 9.70 2.88
N ALA A 216 12.60 9.27 4.14
CA ALA A 216 13.43 9.85 5.18
C ALA A 216 14.67 9.02 5.48
N ARG A 217 14.55 7.68 5.46
CA ARG A 217 15.67 6.73 5.58
C ARG A 217 16.56 6.74 4.33
N HIS A 218 15.95 6.95 3.16
CA HIS A 218 16.63 7.37 1.92
C HIS A 218 15.73 8.32 1.14
N TYR A 219 16.30 9.38 0.57
CA TYR A 219 15.57 10.32 -0.27
C TYR A 219 15.16 9.67 -1.61
N LEU A 220 13.90 9.79 -2.00
CA LEU A 220 13.39 9.34 -3.29
C LEU A 220 13.29 10.53 -4.26
N PRO A 221 14.01 10.52 -5.40
CA PRO A 221 13.82 11.52 -6.44
C PRO A 221 12.35 11.58 -6.88
N LEU A 222 11.83 12.79 -7.11
CA LEU A 222 10.43 13.04 -7.46
C LEU A 222 9.90 12.10 -8.57
N LYS A 223 10.71 11.85 -9.61
CA LYS A 223 10.39 10.90 -10.68
C LYS A 223 10.03 9.49 -10.15
N THR A 224 10.76 8.98 -9.16
CA THR A 224 10.50 7.67 -8.54
C THR A 224 9.14 7.64 -7.85
N ILE A 225 8.76 8.72 -7.15
CA ILE A 225 7.44 8.85 -6.53
C ILE A 225 6.35 8.88 -7.61
N LEU A 226 6.51 9.71 -8.66
CA LEU A 226 5.52 9.82 -9.74
C LEU A 226 5.34 8.49 -10.51
N THR A 227 6.42 7.79 -10.85
CA THR A 227 6.35 6.46 -11.51
C THR A 227 5.69 5.40 -10.62
N ASN A 228 5.76 5.51 -9.30
CA ASN A 228 5.03 4.60 -8.41
C ASN A 228 3.56 5.01 -8.22
N LEU A 229 3.20 6.29 -8.34
CA LEU A 229 1.80 6.72 -8.48
C LEU A 229 1.13 6.18 -9.75
N ASP A 230 1.87 6.06 -10.87
CA ASP A 230 1.39 5.33 -12.06
C ASP A 230 1.12 3.84 -11.74
N ALA A 231 2.10 3.14 -11.17
CA ALA A 231 1.96 1.72 -10.82
C ALA A 231 0.82 1.46 -9.80
N MET A 232 0.63 2.37 -8.84
CA MET A 232 -0.51 2.36 -7.92
C MET A 232 -1.85 2.49 -8.64
N ALA A 233 -1.94 3.34 -9.67
CA ALA A 233 -3.16 3.50 -10.47
C ALA A 233 -3.49 2.21 -11.25
N PHE A 234 -2.48 1.57 -11.86
CA PHE A 234 -2.65 0.28 -12.56
C PHE A 234 -3.17 -0.83 -11.64
N ASN A 235 -2.75 -0.78 -10.37
CA ASN A 235 -3.13 -1.73 -9.33
C ASN A 235 -4.37 -1.29 -8.53
N LYS A 236 -5.06 -0.23 -8.95
CA LYS A 236 -6.25 0.37 -8.31
C LYS A 236 -6.06 0.73 -6.82
N PHE A 237 -4.84 1.03 -6.38
CA PHE A 237 -4.58 1.69 -5.09
C PHE A 237 -5.10 3.14 -5.12
N ASN A 238 -5.46 3.69 -3.96
CA ASN A 238 -6.06 5.04 -3.85
C ASN A 238 -5.48 5.91 -2.72
N VAL A 239 -4.47 5.45 -1.98
CA VAL A 239 -3.76 6.23 -0.96
C VAL A 239 -2.25 6.09 -1.16
N LEU A 240 -1.55 7.20 -1.31
CA LEU A 240 -0.13 7.31 -0.99
C LEU A 240 -0.03 7.76 0.46
N HIS A 241 0.48 6.88 1.31
CA HIS A 241 0.91 7.23 2.65
C HIS A 241 2.37 7.67 2.54
N TRP A 242 2.61 8.97 2.69
CA TRP A 242 3.93 9.56 2.47
C TRP A 242 4.62 9.78 3.82
N HIS A 243 5.44 8.80 4.20
CA HIS A 243 6.36 8.91 5.33
C HIS A 243 7.53 9.82 4.94
N ILE A 244 7.39 11.10 5.27
CA ILE A 244 8.19 12.18 4.66
C ILE A 244 9.39 12.63 5.50
N VAL A 245 9.42 12.33 6.80
CA VAL A 245 10.51 12.68 7.74
C VAL A 245 10.64 11.63 8.85
N ASP A 246 11.86 11.37 9.30
CA ASP A 246 12.22 10.38 10.36
C ASP A 246 13.52 10.82 11.05
N ASP A 247 14.14 9.98 11.89
CA ASP A 247 15.40 10.24 12.60
C ASP A 247 16.57 10.64 11.66
N GLN A 248 16.70 9.98 10.51
CA GLN A 248 17.90 10.09 9.67
C GLN A 248 17.89 11.40 8.88
N SER A 249 16.77 11.75 8.24
CA SER A 249 16.63 13.00 7.49
C SER A 249 15.25 13.66 7.51
N PHE A 250 15.25 14.99 7.29
CA PHE A 250 14.06 15.83 7.15
C PHE A 250 14.05 16.48 5.75
N PRO A 251 13.61 15.79 4.69
CA PRO A 251 13.60 16.35 3.34
C PRO A 251 12.42 17.30 3.06
N TYR A 252 11.37 17.35 3.88
CA TYR A 252 10.25 18.28 3.69
C TYR A 252 10.67 19.75 3.90
N GLN A 253 10.51 20.62 2.90
CA GLN A 253 10.78 22.06 3.06
C GLN A 253 9.57 22.80 3.65
N SER A 254 9.60 23.02 4.97
CA SER A 254 8.64 23.87 5.66
C SER A 254 8.85 25.35 5.30
N ILE A 255 7.77 26.10 5.12
CA ILE A 255 7.80 27.55 4.83
C ILE A 255 7.93 28.35 6.14
N TYR A 256 7.27 27.89 7.20
CA TYR A 256 7.35 28.49 8.54
C TYR A 256 8.64 28.11 9.28
N PHE A 257 9.26 26.97 8.94
CA PHE A 257 10.49 26.48 9.57
C PHE A 257 11.53 25.94 8.55
N PRO A 258 12.09 26.76 7.64
CA PRO A 258 13.05 26.30 6.63
C PRO A 258 14.28 25.59 7.22
N GLU A 259 14.69 26.02 8.41
CA GLU A 259 15.78 25.45 9.20
C GLU A 259 15.64 23.93 9.46
N LEU A 260 14.41 23.38 9.40
CA LEU A 260 14.17 21.94 9.48
C LEU A 260 14.77 21.21 8.26
N SER A 261 14.51 21.65 7.03
CA SER A 261 15.13 21.05 5.84
C SER A 261 16.61 21.42 5.72
N ASP A 262 16.96 22.69 5.98
CA ASP A 262 18.29 23.23 5.73
C ASP A 262 19.38 22.61 6.63
N LYS A 263 18.98 22.01 7.76
CA LYS A 263 19.86 21.27 8.69
C LYS A 263 19.45 19.81 8.89
N GLY A 264 18.23 19.44 8.52
CA GLY A 264 17.66 18.10 8.71
C GLY A 264 17.83 17.16 7.52
N ALA A 265 17.80 17.67 6.28
CA ALA A 265 17.95 16.88 5.07
C ALA A 265 19.38 16.31 4.90
N TYR A 266 19.53 15.28 4.07
CA TYR A 266 20.85 14.71 3.74
C TYR A 266 21.77 15.71 2.98
N SER A 267 21.18 16.58 2.17
CA SER A 267 21.85 17.75 1.57
C SER A 267 20.81 18.74 1.05
N SER A 268 21.23 19.96 0.71
CA SER A 268 20.38 20.98 0.08
C SER A 268 19.72 20.56 -1.25
N ASN A 269 20.19 19.48 -1.87
CA ASN A 269 19.68 18.97 -3.15
C ASN A 269 18.77 17.72 -2.98
N LEU A 270 18.53 17.29 -1.73
CA LEU A 270 17.74 16.11 -1.37
C LEU A 270 16.57 16.55 -0.47
N ILE A 271 15.77 17.47 -1.01
CA ILE A 271 14.69 18.21 -0.34
C ILE A 271 13.48 18.22 -1.27
N TYR A 272 12.28 18.06 -0.71
CA TYR A 272 11.01 18.29 -1.39
C TYR A 272 10.55 19.74 -1.15
N THR A 273 10.63 20.56 -2.19
CA THR A 273 10.16 21.95 -2.13
C THR A 273 8.62 22.03 -2.10
N PRO A 274 8.02 23.18 -1.75
CA PRO A 274 6.58 23.40 -1.90
C PRO A 274 6.05 23.28 -3.34
N THR A 275 6.92 23.20 -4.36
CA THR A 275 6.54 22.90 -5.74
C THR A 275 6.50 21.39 -5.98
N ASP A 276 7.47 20.64 -5.46
CA ASP A 276 7.54 19.18 -5.61
C ASP A 276 6.38 18.50 -4.87
N VAL A 277 6.09 18.95 -3.64
CA VAL A 277 4.96 18.43 -2.84
C VAL A 277 3.63 18.68 -3.56
N ARG A 278 3.43 19.86 -4.17
CA ARG A 278 2.24 20.15 -4.99
C ARG A 278 2.18 19.27 -6.24
N LEU A 279 3.32 18.98 -6.89
CA LEU A 279 3.35 18.09 -8.05
C LEU A 279 2.95 16.66 -7.67
N VAL A 280 3.45 16.12 -6.55
CA VAL A 280 3.01 14.79 -6.05
C VAL A 280 1.50 14.79 -5.78
N ILE A 281 0.99 15.80 -5.09
CA ILE A 281 -0.45 15.91 -4.76
C ILE A 281 -1.32 15.96 -6.02
N GLU A 282 -0.98 16.77 -7.02
CA GLU A 282 -1.78 16.87 -8.25
C GLU A 282 -1.63 15.62 -9.15
N TYR A 283 -0.42 15.07 -9.28
CA TYR A 283 -0.18 13.87 -10.07
C TYR A 283 -0.91 12.64 -9.50
N ALA A 284 -1.03 12.57 -8.17
CA ALA A 284 -1.87 11.61 -7.45
C ALA A 284 -3.36 11.89 -7.68
N ARG A 285 -3.80 13.15 -7.57
CA ARG A 285 -5.20 13.57 -7.83
C ARG A 285 -5.69 13.16 -9.22
N LEU A 286 -4.88 13.39 -10.26
CA LEU A 286 -5.16 12.99 -11.66
C LEU A 286 -5.23 11.45 -11.89
N ARG A 287 -4.94 10.66 -10.84
CA ARG A 287 -5.05 9.20 -10.77
C ARG A 287 -6.06 8.73 -9.73
N GLY A 288 -6.77 9.64 -9.07
CA GLY A 288 -7.68 9.32 -7.97
C GLY A 288 -6.96 8.73 -6.76
N ILE A 289 -5.73 9.19 -6.50
CA ILE A 289 -4.93 8.80 -5.35
C ILE A 289 -4.89 9.97 -4.36
N ARG A 290 -5.27 9.68 -3.11
CA ARG A 290 -5.12 10.56 -1.94
C ARG A 290 -3.65 10.62 -1.53
N VAL A 291 -3.19 11.74 -1.01
CA VAL A 291 -1.86 11.86 -0.39
C VAL A 291 -2.04 12.17 1.09
N ILE A 292 -1.78 11.18 1.94
CA ILE A 292 -1.80 11.31 3.40
C ILE A 292 -0.36 11.53 3.84
N PRO A 293 0.00 12.71 4.36
CA PRO A 293 1.34 12.93 4.91
C PRO A 293 1.44 12.25 6.28
N GLU A 294 2.60 11.65 6.55
CA GLU A 294 3.02 11.31 7.89
C GLU A 294 4.13 12.23 8.37
N PHE A 295 3.96 12.74 9.59
CA PHE A 295 4.98 13.46 10.34
C PHE A 295 5.03 12.87 11.75
N ASP A 296 5.71 11.73 11.91
CA ASP A 296 5.76 11.02 13.20
C ASP A 296 6.31 11.91 14.32
N THR A 297 5.61 11.88 15.45
CA THR A 297 6.08 12.37 16.73
C THR A 297 5.40 11.58 17.87
N PRO A 298 6.04 11.32 19.02
CA PRO A 298 7.30 11.89 19.48
C PRO A 298 8.53 11.01 19.19
N GLY A 299 8.35 9.84 18.56
CA GLY A 299 9.41 8.99 18.01
C GLY A 299 10.18 9.69 16.88
N HIS A 300 11.01 8.95 16.15
CA HIS A 300 11.55 9.26 14.80
C HIS A 300 11.84 10.74 14.47
N THR A 301 12.44 11.48 15.39
CA THR A 301 12.56 12.95 15.34
C THR A 301 13.99 13.50 15.46
N GLN A 302 15.04 12.66 15.46
CA GLN A 302 16.44 13.12 15.53
C GLN A 302 16.81 14.13 14.41
N SER A 303 16.19 14.04 13.23
CA SER A 303 16.40 15.01 12.14
C SER A 303 15.84 16.40 12.47
N TRP A 304 14.65 16.45 13.09
CA TRP A 304 13.93 17.69 13.43
C TRP A 304 14.73 18.55 14.40
N GLY A 305 15.40 17.92 15.38
CA GLY A 305 16.22 18.60 16.38
C GLY A 305 17.44 19.33 15.82
N LYS A 306 17.88 19.01 14.59
CA LYS A 306 18.95 19.72 13.89
C LYS A 306 18.51 21.14 13.47
N GLY A 307 17.24 21.29 13.08
CA GLY A 307 16.62 22.58 12.75
C GLY A 307 16.00 23.30 13.94
N GLN A 308 15.10 22.62 14.67
CA GLN A 308 14.34 23.20 15.78
C GLN A 308 15.06 22.98 17.13
N LYS A 309 15.87 23.97 17.52
CA LYS A 309 16.54 23.98 18.83
C LYS A 309 15.54 23.92 19.98
N GLY A 310 15.77 23.00 20.92
CA GLY A 310 14.91 22.83 22.09
C GLY A 310 13.61 22.06 21.81
N LEU A 311 13.52 21.31 20.70
CA LEU A 311 12.42 20.37 20.48
C LEU A 311 12.64 19.01 21.16
N LEU A 312 13.81 18.40 20.96
CA LEU A 312 14.12 17.06 21.45
C LEU A 312 14.56 17.05 22.91
N THR A 313 14.31 15.94 23.59
CA THR A 313 14.75 15.76 24.98
C THR A 313 16.26 15.52 25.04
N PRO A 314 17.05 16.31 25.79
CA PRO A 314 18.45 15.98 26.08
C PRO A 314 18.51 14.79 27.05
N CYS A 315 19.29 13.77 26.71
CA CYS A 315 19.47 12.59 27.56
C CYS A 315 20.57 12.85 28.62
N TYR A 316 20.54 12.10 29.72
CA TYR A 316 21.43 12.29 30.88
C TYR A 316 22.12 10.99 31.31
N LYS A 317 23.39 11.11 31.73
CA LYS A 317 24.14 10.03 32.38
C LYS A 317 24.40 10.43 33.83
N GLY A 318 23.55 9.94 34.74
CA GLY A 318 23.51 10.41 36.12
C GLY A 318 22.96 11.82 36.22
N GLN A 319 23.79 12.79 36.65
CA GLN A 319 23.42 14.21 36.74
C GLN A 319 23.88 15.05 35.54
N GLN A 320 24.74 14.52 34.67
CA GLN A 320 25.30 15.26 33.53
C GLN A 320 24.56 14.94 32.23
N PRO A 321 24.39 15.90 31.30
CA PRO A 321 23.92 15.62 29.95
C PRO A 321 24.82 14.60 29.24
N ALA A 322 24.23 13.69 28.47
CA ALA A 322 24.94 12.63 27.76
C ALA A 322 25.52 13.07 26.40
N GLY A 323 25.16 14.27 25.92
CA GLY A 323 25.47 14.75 24.57
C GLY A 323 24.54 14.23 23.47
N THR A 324 23.71 13.24 23.78
CA THR A 324 22.67 12.70 22.90
C THR A 324 21.29 13.27 23.19
N PHE A 325 20.40 13.17 22.21
CA PHE A 325 18.97 13.46 22.32
C PHE A 325 18.16 12.17 22.14
N GLY A 326 16.88 12.24 22.45
CA GLY A 326 15.90 11.18 22.22
C GLY A 326 14.59 11.77 21.69
N PRO A 327 13.42 11.21 22.05
CA PRO A 327 12.11 11.70 21.61
C PRO A 327 11.89 13.21 21.86
N VAL A 328 10.94 13.78 21.09
CA VAL A 328 10.37 15.13 21.32
C VAL A 328 10.09 15.34 22.81
N ASN A 329 10.37 16.53 23.33
CA ASN A 329 10.19 16.83 24.75
C ASN A 329 8.74 17.31 25.04
N PRO A 330 7.91 16.51 25.73
CA PRO A 330 6.49 16.81 25.93
C PRO A 330 6.24 17.76 27.12
N VAL A 331 7.30 18.20 27.81
CA VAL A 331 7.24 19.00 29.05
C VAL A 331 7.33 20.52 28.78
N TRP A 332 7.75 20.92 27.59
CA TRP A 332 7.96 22.33 27.23
C TRP A 332 6.81 22.86 26.38
N ASN A 333 6.19 23.97 26.80
CA ASN A 333 5.13 24.64 26.02
C ASN A 333 5.58 24.99 24.59
N THR A 334 6.87 25.33 24.42
CA THR A 334 7.47 25.64 23.12
C THR A 334 7.40 24.48 22.11
N THR A 335 7.29 23.24 22.58
CA THR A 335 7.02 22.07 21.73
C THR A 335 5.63 22.20 21.10
N TYR A 336 4.60 22.49 21.89
CA TYR A 336 3.23 22.63 21.40
C TYR A 336 3.03 23.93 20.60
N ASP A 337 3.72 25.03 20.96
CA ASP A 337 3.76 26.27 20.15
C ASP A 337 4.38 26.04 18.76
N PHE A 338 5.37 25.15 18.66
CA PHE A 338 5.97 24.71 17.41
C PHE A 338 5.00 23.80 16.63
N MET A 339 4.51 22.73 17.26
CA MET A 339 3.62 21.76 16.61
C MET A 339 2.32 22.39 16.12
N ALA A 340 1.73 23.35 16.84
CA ALA A 340 0.56 24.09 16.38
C ALA A 340 0.83 24.86 15.08
N LYS A 341 1.97 25.57 15.00
CA LYS A 341 2.36 26.28 13.77
C LYS A 341 2.69 25.31 12.63
N PHE A 342 3.38 24.22 12.94
CA PHE A 342 3.79 23.20 11.98
C PHE A 342 2.58 22.48 11.37
N PHE A 343 1.70 21.90 12.20
CA PHE A 343 0.49 21.24 11.68
C PHE A 343 -0.52 22.20 11.07
N LYS A 344 -0.49 23.51 11.37
CA LYS A 344 -1.22 24.53 10.61
C LYS A 344 -0.71 24.68 9.18
N GLU A 345 0.60 24.54 8.95
CA GLU A 345 1.17 24.48 7.61
C GLU A 345 0.78 23.18 6.92
N ILE A 346 1.00 22.01 7.55
CA ILE A 346 0.69 20.70 6.96
C ILE A 346 -0.78 20.59 6.56
N SER A 347 -1.71 21.02 7.42
CA SER A 347 -3.15 21.05 7.13
C SER A 347 -3.56 22.02 6.02
N SER A 348 -2.72 23.01 5.68
CA SER A 348 -2.90 23.93 4.56
C SER A 348 -2.22 23.44 3.26
N VAL A 349 -1.15 22.65 3.37
CA VAL A 349 -0.38 22.12 2.23
C VAL A 349 -0.99 20.84 1.67
N PHE A 350 -1.40 19.91 2.54
CA PHE A 350 -1.95 18.62 2.14
C PHE A 350 -3.48 18.63 2.20
N PRO A 351 -4.19 18.41 1.08
CA PRO A 351 -5.63 18.61 0.99
C PRO A 351 -6.46 17.48 1.61
N ASP A 352 -5.90 16.28 1.81
CA ASP A 352 -6.65 15.14 2.37
C ASP A 352 -7.25 15.45 3.75
N LYS A 353 -8.35 14.79 4.11
CA LYS A 353 -8.97 14.96 5.42
C LYS A 353 -8.04 14.51 6.56
N TYR A 354 -7.17 13.53 6.32
CA TYR A 354 -6.35 12.89 7.34
C TYR A 354 -4.88 13.32 7.28
N ILE A 355 -4.24 13.35 8.44
CA ILE A 355 -2.78 13.43 8.63
C ILE A 355 -2.39 12.25 9.52
N HIS A 356 -1.33 11.51 9.16
CA HIS A 356 -0.75 10.50 10.04
C HIS A 356 0.20 11.19 11.03
N LEU A 357 -0.01 10.95 12.32
CA LEU A 357 0.77 11.55 13.41
C LEU A 357 1.87 10.62 13.93
N GLY A 358 1.96 9.42 13.37
CA GLY A 358 2.79 8.33 13.83
C GLY A 358 2.40 7.84 15.23
N GLY A 359 3.36 7.86 16.15
CA GLY A 359 3.24 7.48 17.55
C GLY A 359 3.78 6.09 17.87
N ASP A 360 4.71 5.58 17.06
CA ASP A 360 5.35 4.25 17.16
C ASP A 360 6.72 4.25 17.89
N GLU A 361 7.13 3.05 18.33
CA GLU A 361 8.46 2.68 18.88
C GLU A 361 9.14 3.62 19.93
N VAL A 362 8.40 4.49 20.62
CA VAL A 362 8.96 5.57 21.48
C VAL A 362 9.83 5.07 22.65
N ASP A 363 11.17 5.17 22.56
CA ASP A 363 12.06 4.85 23.67
C ASP A 363 12.00 5.89 24.81
N PHE A 364 11.28 5.51 25.87
CA PHE A 364 11.19 6.28 27.11
C PHE A 364 12.53 6.41 27.89
N SER A 365 13.63 5.75 27.51
CA SER A 365 14.89 5.76 28.29
C SER A 365 15.52 7.14 28.37
N CYS A 366 15.47 7.94 27.30
CA CYS A 366 15.92 9.32 27.36
C CYS A 366 15.06 10.18 28.32
N TRP A 367 13.73 10.05 28.26
CA TRP A 367 12.81 10.70 29.20
C TRP A 367 13.05 10.28 30.67
N LYS A 368 13.23 8.98 30.93
CA LYS A 368 13.60 8.42 32.25
C LYS A 368 14.92 8.99 32.77
N SER A 369 15.86 9.33 31.90
CA SER A 369 17.13 9.95 32.26
C SER A 369 16.98 11.42 32.68
N ASN A 370 16.10 12.18 32.02
CA ASN A 370 16.06 13.65 32.12
C ASN A 370 15.46 14.17 33.46
N PRO A 371 16.14 15.06 34.21
CA PRO A 371 15.66 15.58 35.48
C PRO A 371 14.35 16.39 35.42
N GLU A 372 14.17 17.25 34.42
CA GLU A 372 12.97 18.07 34.28
C GLU A 372 11.76 17.23 33.84
N VAL A 373 11.98 16.19 33.03
CA VAL A 373 10.93 15.21 32.71
C VAL A 373 10.48 14.46 33.97
N LYS A 374 11.40 13.94 34.79
CA LYS A 374 11.05 13.31 36.08
C LYS A 374 10.29 14.24 37.04
N LYS A 375 10.61 15.53 37.04
CA LYS A 375 9.93 16.57 37.81
C LYS A 375 8.50 16.80 37.29
N PHE A 376 8.29 16.78 35.97
CA PHE A 376 6.95 16.84 35.37
C PHE A 376 6.13 15.57 35.64
N MET A 377 6.73 14.38 35.50
CA MET A 377 6.11 13.09 35.86
C MET A 377 5.58 13.08 37.29
N LYS A 378 6.35 13.65 38.24
CA LYS A 378 5.90 13.83 39.63
C LYS A 378 4.79 14.88 39.77
N LYS A 379 4.86 16.00 39.01
CA LYS A 379 3.82 17.05 39.02
C LYS A 379 2.47 16.55 38.52
N GLN A 380 2.44 15.75 37.46
CA GLN A 380 1.21 15.22 36.85
C GLN A 380 0.70 13.92 37.52
N GLY A 381 1.42 13.37 38.49
CA GLY A 381 1.05 12.10 39.14
C GLY A 381 1.26 10.85 38.29
N PHE A 382 1.94 10.94 37.14
CA PHE A 382 2.22 9.80 36.25
C PHE A 382 3.22 8.80 36.88
N GLY A 383 3.98 9.21 37.90
CA GLY A 383 4.86 8.33 38.66
C GLY A 383 6.06 7.86 37.83
N ALA A 384 6.11 6.56 37.53
CA ALA A 384 7.15 5.93 36.70
C ALA A 384 6.61 5.41 35.35
N ASP A 385 5.36 5.73 35.02
CA ASP A 385 4.64 5.21 33.85
C ASP A 385 4.71 6.20 32.68
N TYR A 386 5.72 6.06 31.83
CA TYR A 386 6.01 7.00 30.75
C TYR A 386 5.07 6.88 29.54
N ALA A 387 4.32 5.77 29.41
CA ALA A 387 3.24 5.64 28.44
C ALA A 387 2.12 6.68 28.70
N LYS A 388 1.93 7.13 29.95
CA LYS A 388 1.05 8.27 30.28
C LYS A 388 1.60 9.62 29.81
N LEU A 389 2.92 9.78 29.71
CA LEU A 389 3.56 11.02 29.25
C LEU A 389 3.47 11.17 27.73
N GLU A 390 3.70 10.07 27.02
CA GLU A 390 3.42 9.93 25.59
C GLU A 390 1.92 10.11 25.30
N SER A 391 1.04 9.42 26.03
CA SER A 391 -0.41 9.61 25.91
C SER A 391 -0.82 11.08 26.09
N TYR A 392 -0.22 11.79 27.05
CA TYR A 392 -0.42 13.22 27.25
C TYR A 392 0.10 14.04 26.05
N TYR A 393 1.27 13.72 25.51
CA TYR A 393 1.80 14.35 24.30
C TYR A 393 0.85 14.18 23.10
N VAL A 394 0.51 12.94 22.75
CA VAL A 394 -0.28 12.62 21.55
C VAL A 394 -1.69 13.22 21.65
N GLN A 395 -2.31 13.26 22.84
CA GLN A 395 -3.58 13.96 23.05
C GLN A 395 -3.50 15.45 22.68
N ASN A 396 -2.42 16.15 23.06
CA ASN A 396 -2.24 17.55 22.69
C ASN A 396 -2.02 17.73 21.17
N ILE A 397 -1.34 16.80 20.49
CA ILE A 397 -1.18 16.85 19.03
C ILE A 397 -2.51 16.55 18.30
N VAL A 398 -3.27 15.55 18.78
CA VAL A 398 -4.61 15.24 18.27
C VAL A 398 -5.56 16.42 18.42
N ASP A 399 -5.53 17.15 19.54
CA ASP A 399 -6.30 18.38 19.75
C ASP A 399 -5.84 19.52 18.81
N ILE A 400 -4.54 19.73 18.65
CA ILE A 400 -3.97 20.69 17.69
C ILE A 400 -4.48 20.42 16.27
N VAL A 401 -4.35 19.18 15.79
CA VAL A 401 -4.73 18.81 14.40
C VAL A 401 -6.25 18.84 14.21
N SER A 402 -7.02 18.47 15.24
CA SER A 402 -8.48 18.64 15.25
C SER A 402 -8.89 20.10 15.09
N SER A 403 -8.15 21.05 15.69
CA SER A 403 -8.46 22.49 15.59
C SER A 403 -8.34 23.05 14.17
N TYR A 404 -7.68 22.32 13.25
CA TYR A 404 -7.58 22.64 11.83
C TYR A 404 -8.55 21.82 10.96
N ASN A 405 -9.57 21.19 11.56
CA ASN A 405 -10.59 20.36 10.92
C ASN A 405 -10.02 19.15 10.14
N LYS A 406 -8.85 18.64 10.55
CA LYS A 406 -8.23 17.42 10.01
C LYS A 406 -8.48 16.25 10.96
N GLY A 407 -8.85 15.10 10.38
CA GLY A 407 -8.86 13.82 11.08
C GLY A 407 -7.43 13.31 11.30
N GLN A 408 -7.26 12.35 12.20
CA GLN A 408 -5.94 11.82 12.56
C GLN A 408 -5.86 10.34 12.25
N MET A 409 -4.69 9.90 11.79
CA MET A 409 -4.28 8.50 11.79
C MET A 409 -3.08 8.35 12.74
N VAL A 410 -3.00 7.21 13.44
CA VAL A 410 -1.91 6.88 14.39
C VAL A 410 -1.53 5.41 14.27
N TRP A 411 -0.28 5.07 14.58
CA TRP A 411 0.11 3.67 14.78
C TRP A 411 -0.51 3.11 16.07
N GLN A 412 -0.50 1.79 16.22
CA GLN A 412 -1.25 1.09 17.26
C GLN A 412 -0.76 1.37 18.69
N GLU A 413 0.51 1.71 18.89
CA GLU A 413 1.08 1.97 20.22
C GLU A 413 0.34 3.08 20.97
N VAL A 414 -0.15 4.10 20.26
CA VAL A 414 -1.00 5.16 20.84
C VAL A 414 -2.28 4.58 21.47
N PHE A 415 -2.87 3.57 20.83
CA PHE A 415 -4.02 2.83 21.36
C PHE A 415 -3.59 1.82 22.43
N ASP A 416 -2.47 1.11 22.26
CA ASP A 416 -1.96 0.11 23.19
C ASP A 416 -1.55 0.72 24.54
N HIS A 417 -0.97 1.92 24.53
CA HIS A 417 -0.62 2.73 25.68
C HIS A 417 -1.80 3.52 26.27
N LYS A 418 -3.00 3.35 25.70
CA LYS A 418 -4.30 3.85 26.20
C LYS A 418 -4.40 5.38 26.25
N ALA A 419 -3.89 6.05 25.21
CA ALA A 419 -4.18 7.46 24.98
C ALA A 419 -5.69 7.69 24.72
N GLN A 420 -6.20 8.87 25.08
CA GLN A 420 -7.59 9.25 24.81
C GLN A 420 -7.72 9.69 23.35
N LEU A 421 -8.01 8.73 22.47
CA LEU A 421 -8.28 8.96 21.05
C LEU A 421 -9.70 9.48 20.81
N LYS A 422 -9.90 10.18 19.68
CA LYS A 422 -11.22 10.70 19.30
C LYS A 422 -12.00 9.64 18.50
N PRO A 423 -13.35 9.66 18.52
CA PRO A 423 -14.14 8.64 17.82
C PRO A 423 -13.92 8.57 16.30
N ASP A 424 -13.37 9.62 15.68
CA ASP A 424 -13.02 9.69 14.27
C ASP A 424 -11.51 9.51 13.98
N THR A 425 -10.69 9.23 15.01
CA THR A 425 -9.30 8.78 14.83
C THR A 425 -9.27 7.38 14.21
N VAL A 426 -8.35 7.18 13.27
CA VAL A 426 -8.05 5.87 12.67
C VAL A 426 -6.78 5.31 13.30
N VAL A 427 -6.79 4.02 13.65
CA VAL A 427 -5.61 3.31 14.19
C VAL A 427 -5.08 2.35 13.13
N GLN A 428 -3.78 2.42 12.84
CA GLN A 428 -3.10 1.55 11.88
C GLN A 428 -2.38 0.40 12.61
N VAL A 429 -2.86 -0.82 12.38
CA VAL A 429 -2.37 -2.04 13.03
C VAL A 429 -1.23 -2.63 12.20
N TRP A 430 -0.02 -2.61 12.76
CA TRP A 430 1.24 -2.91 12.07
C TRP A 430 2.07 -4.01 12.73
N MET A 431 1.93 -4.22 14.03
CA MET A 431 2.71 -5.25 14.73
C MET A 431 2.18 -6.65 14.40
N ALA A 432 3.05 -7.52 13.88
CA ALA A 432 2.66 -8.83 13.34
C ALA A 432 2.21 -9.86 14.41
N ASN A 433 2.54 -9.63 15.68
CA ASN A 433 2.15 -10.47 16.81
C ASN A 433 0.66 -10.32 17.16
N ASN A 434 -0.16 -11.18 16.55
CA ASN A 434 -1.60 -11.28 16.85
C ASN A 434 -2.44 -10.05 16.44
N TYR A 435 -2.12 -9.44 15.29
CA TYR A 435 -2.87 -8.32 14.71
C TYR A 435 -4.39 -8.55 14.62
N ALA A 436 -4.86 -9.79 14.52
CA ALA A 436 -6.30 -10.12 14.53
C ALA A 436 -6.95 -9.84 15.90
N HIS A 437 -6.25 -10.06 17.02
CA HIS A 437 -6.72 -9.60 18.32
C HIS A 437 -6.74 -8.08 18.39
N GLU A 438 -5.75 -7.39 17.81
CA GLU A 438 -5.72 -5.94 17.89
C GLU A 438 -6.76 -5.25 17.01
N LEU A 439 -7.07 -5.80 15.84
CA LEU A 439 -8.27 -5.43 15.08
C LEU A 439 -9.56 -5.63 15.91
N SER A 440 -9.66 -6.72 16.69
CA SER A 440 -10.78 -6.93 17.62
C SER A 440 -10.82 -5.87 18.74
N SER A 441 -9.68 -5.50 19.31
CA SER A 441 -9.57 -4.46 20.35
C SER A 441 -9.95 -3.07 19.85
N VAL A 442 -9.31 -2.60 18.77
CA VAL A 442 -9.51 -1.28 18.16
C VAL A 442 -10.96 -1.09 17.73
N THR A 443 -11.49 -2.03 16.94
CA THR A 443 -12.88 -1.95 16.48
C THR A 443 -13.88 -2.22 17.60
N GLY A 444 -13.50 -2.99 18.63
CA GLY A 444 -14.27 -3.19 19.85
C GLY A 444 -14.39 -1.93 20.71
N ALA A 445 -13.39 -1.04 20.68
CA ALA A 445 -13.45 0.31 21.24
C ALA A 445 -14.27 1.30 20.37
N GLY A 446 -14.76 0.86 19.20
CA GLY A 446 -15.53 1.68 18.27
C GLY A 446 -14.66 2.54 17.33
N LEU A 447 -13.33 2.39 17.35
CA LEU A 447 -12.41 3.14 16.50
C LEU A 447 -12.31 2.52 15.10
N THR A 448 -11.97 3.37 14.13
CA THR A 448 -11.71 2.94 12.74
C THR A 448 -10.32 2.33 12.64
N ALA A 449 -10.16 1.27 11.86
CA ALA A 449 -8.91 0.52 11.72
C ALA A 449 -8.41 0.47 10.26
N VAL A 450 -7.09 0.43 10.11
CA VAL A 450 -6.37 0.14 8.85
C VAL A 450 -5.34 -0.96 9.14
N LEU A 451 -5.22 -1.95 8.26
CA LEU A 451 -4.30 -3.08 8.45
C LEU A 451 -3.05 -2.94 7.56
N SER A 452 -1.85 -3.01 8.15
CA SER A 452 -0.58 -3.13 7.42
C SER A 452 0.28 -4.32 7.88
N ALA A 453 0.05 -4.85 9.08
CA ALA A 453 0.91 -5.85 9.75
C ALA A 453 1.39 -7.07 8.92
N PRO A 454 0.56 -7.73 8.09
CA PRO A 454 1.04 -8.86 7.28
C PRO A 454 1.74 -8.44 5.98
N TRP A 455 1.70 -7.14 5.63
CA TRP A 455 2.08 -6.54 4.35
C TRP A 455 3.26 -5.56 4.45
N TYR A 456 4.20 -5.84 5.35
CA TYR A 456 5.55 -5.26 5.28
C TYR A 456 6.31 -5.89 4.11
N LEU A 457 6.66 -5.06 3.13
CA LEU A 457 7.33 -5.45 1.88
C LEU A 457 8.83 -5.13 1.91
N ASP A 458 9.28 -4.22 2.76
CA ASP A 458 10.69 -4.05 3.12
C ASP A 458 11.34 -5.40 3.53
N TYR A 459 10.65 -6.20 4.37
CA TYR A 459 10.95 -7.59 4.71
C TYR A 459 10.82 -8.54 3.50
N ILE A 460 11.80 -8.50 2.60
CA ILE A 460 11.96 -9.46 1.51
C ILE A 460 12.29 -10.87 2.01
N SER A 461 11.86 -11.88 1.27
CA SER A 461 12.24 -13.28 1.50
C SER A 461 12.43 -14.03 0.17
N TYR A 462 13.15 -15.16 0.19
CA TYR A 462 13.41 -15.93 -1.02
C TYR A 462 12.15 -16.72 -1.46
N GLY A 463 11.79 -16.61 -2.74
CA GLY A 463 10.70 -17.37 -3.35
C GLY A 463 9.52 -16.49 -3.78
N GLN A 464 8.30 -17.01 -3.61
CA GLN A 464 7.06 -16.36 -4.06
C GLN A 464 6.30 -15.75 -2.87
N ASP A 465 6.94 -14.81 -2.19
CA ASP A 465 6.40 -14.12 -1.00
C ASP A 465 5.08 -13.37 -1.27
N TRP A 466 4.82 -12.95 -2.51
CA TRP A 466 3.53 -12.42 -2.94
C TRP A 466 2.33 -13.31 -2.55
N LYS A 467 2.52 -14.63 -2.48
CA LYS A 467 1.49 -15.59 -2.05
C LYS A 467 1.12 -15.44 -0.57
N LYS A 468 2.09 -15.07 0.30
CA LYS A 468 1.83 -14.73 1.71
C LYS A 468 0.92 -13.51 1.77
N TYR A 469 1.28 -12.44 1.06
CA TYR A 469 0.54 -11.17 1.05
C TYR A 469 -0.88 -11.35 0.49
N TYR A 470 -1.05 -12.11 -0.59
CA TYR A 470 -2.35 -12.40 -1.23
C TYR A 470 -3.28 -13.25 -0.36
N SER A 471 -2.75 -14.17 0.45
CA SER A 471 -3.53 -15.13 1.24
C SER A 471 -4.06 -14.56 2.57
N VAL A 472 -3.77 -13.29 2.88
CA VAL A 472 -4.36 -12.58 4.02
C VAL A 472 -5.85 -12.36 3.77
N GLU A 473 -6.70 -12.67 4.75
CA GLU A 473 -8.12 -12.28 4.74
C GLU A 473 -8.36 -11.26 5.87
N PRO A 474 -8.46 -9.95 5.56
CA PRO A 474 -8.45 -8.89 6.57
C PRO A 474 -9.62 -8.92 7.58
N LEU A 475 -10.76 -9.53 7.23
CA LEU A 475 -11.92 -9.66 8.13
C LEU A 475 -11.91 -10.96 8.95
N ASN A 476 -10.84 -11.78 8.86
CA ASN A 476 -10.67 -12.98 9.67
C ASN A 476 -10.16 -12.64 11.09
N PHE A 477 -10.96 -11.88 11.83
CA PHE A 477 -10.72 -11.56 13.24
C PHE A 477 -12.00 -11.69 14.09
N PRO A 478 -11.88 -11.89 15.41
CA PRO A 478 -13.04 -11.95 16.30
C PRO A 478 -13.78 -10.62 16.32
N GLY A 479 -15.03 -10.59 15.88
CA GLY A 479 -15.80 -9.35 15.85
C GLY A 479 -17.17 -9.50 15.23
N SER A 480 -18.10 -8.65 15.67
CA SER A 480 -19.41 -8.50 15.04
C SER A 480 -19.30 -7.84 13.65
N GLU A 481 -20.33 -8.01 12.81
CA GLU A 481 -20.41 -7.34 11.50
C GLU A 481 -20.47 -5.80 11.58
N LYS A 482 -20.66 -5.22 12.78
CA LYS A 482 -20.47 -3.78 13.02
C LYS A 482 -18.99 -3.42 13.22
N GLN A 483 -18.26 -4.22 14.01
CA GLN A 483 -16.81 -4.07 14.21
C GLN A 483 -16.04 -4.28 12.91
N LYS A 484 -16.38 -5.31 12.13
CA LYS A 484 -15.75 -5.57 10.82
C LYS A 484 -15.87 -4.41 9.82
N LYS A 485 -16.96 -3.62 9.89
CA LYS A 485 -17.15 -2.42 9.07
C LYS A 485 -16.29 -1.22 9.49
N LEU A 486 -15.63 -1.28 10.64
CA LEU A 486 -14.66 -0.28 11.07
C LEU A 486 -13.26 -0.54 10.49
N LEU A 487 -12.97 -1.73 9.94
CA LEU A 487 -11.78 -1.96 9.12
C LEU A 487 -12.05 -1.39 7.71
N ILE A 488 -11.59 -0.17 7.46
CA ILE A 488 -11.82 0.55 6.19
C ILE A 488 -10.89 0.09 5.05
N GLY A 489 -9.87 -0.70 5.37
CA GLY A 489 -8.95 -1.30 4.42
C GLY A 489 -7.55 -1.50 4.99
N GLY A 490 -6.52 -1.21 4.19
CA GLY A 490 -5.16 -1.55 4.54
C GLY A 490 -4.11 -0.99 3.59
N GLU A 491 -2.84 -1.24 3.92
CA GLU A 491 -1.69 -0.69 3.21
C GLU A 491 -0.57 -1.72 3.02
N ALA A 492 0.15 -1.60 1.90
CA ALA A 492 1.43 -2.27 1.68
C ALA A 492 2.56 -1.32 2.11
N CYS A 493 3.32 -1.68 3.15
CA CYS A 493 4.39 -0.82 3.68
C CYS A 493 5.73 -1.13 3.04
N LEU A 494 6.47 -0.07 2.65
CA LEU A 494 7.83 -0.18 2.12
C LEU A 494 8.75 0.82 2.82
N TRP A 495 9.24 0.42 3.98
CA TRP A 495 10.23 1.15 4.76
C TRP A 495 11.61 1.21 4.06
N GLY A 496 12.34 2.28 4.34
CA GLY A 496 13.40 2.83 3.50
C GLY A 496 14.82 2.43 3.89
N GLU A 497 15.06 1.72 5.01
CA GLU A 497 16.39 1.41 5.52
C GLU A 497 17.27 0.65 4.50
N PHE A 498 16.62 -0.13 3.63
CA PHE A 498 17.26 -0.90 2.56
C PHE A 498 16.68 -0.59 1.17
N VAL A 499 15.97 0.54 1.04
CA VAL A 499 15.18 0.88 -0.16
C VAL A 499 15.46 2.30 -0.62
N ASP A 500 15.83 2.44 -1.89
CA ASP A 500 16.06 3.74 -2.53
C ASP A 500 15.64 3.69 -4.02
N ALA A 501 15.94 4.74 -4.77
CA ALA A 501 15.64 4.83 -6.20
C ALA A 501 16.22 3.69 -7.07
N THR A 502 17.25 2.97 -6.61
CA THR A 502 17.85 1.85 -7.36
C THR A 502 17.05 0.56 -7.29
N ASN A 503 16.28 0.35 -6.22
CA ASN A 503 15.64 -0.95 -5.95
C ASN A 503 14.14 -0.86 -5.56
N LEU A 504 13.58 0.32 -5.33
CA LEU A 504 12.19 0.49 -4.87
C LEU A 504 11.18 -0.16 -5.82
N THR A 505 11.11 0.27 -7.08
CA THR A 505 10.12 -0.24 -8.03
C THR A 505 10.15 -1.77 -8.20
N PRO A 506 11.30 -2.44 -8.42
CA PRO A 506 11.35 -3.91 -8.50
C PRO A 506 11.22 -4.63 -7.15
N ARG A 507 11.38 -3.95 -6.00
CA ARG A 507 11.02 -4.49 -4.68
C ARG A 507 9.50 -4.39 -4.45
N LEU A 508 8.88 -3.28 -4.81
CA LEU A 508 7.46 -3.02 -4.57
C LEU A 508 6.56 -3.85 -5.51
N TRP A 509 6.86 -3.87 -6.81
CA TRP A 509 6.01 -4.49 -7.83
C TRP A 509 6.65 -5.78 -8.39
N PRO A 510 5.90 -6.88 -8.55
CA PRO A 510 4.44 -7.02 -8.42
C PRO A 510 3.98 -7.47 -7.02
N ARG A 511 4.76 -7.28 -5.95
CA ARG A 511 4.40 -7.79 -4.62
C ARG A 511 3.28 -7.00 -3.97
N ALA A 512 3.23 -5.68 -4.16
CA ALA A 512 2.11 -4.84 -3.73
C ALA A 512 0.83 -5.14 -4.54
N SER A 513 0.95 -5.61 -5.79
CA SER A 513 -0.20 -6.04 -6.59
C SER A 513 -1.05 -7.10 -5.88
N ALA A 514 -0.42 -8.03 -5.14
CA ALA A 514 -1.08 -9.03 -4.30
C ALA A 514 -1.97 -8.41 -3.20
N VAL A 515 -1.53 -7.27 -2.63
CA VAL A 515 -2.29 -6.51 -1.62
C VAL A 515 -3.41 -5.71 -2.29
N GLY A 516 -3.13 -5.10 -3.46
CA GLY A 516 -4.11 -4.39 -4.28
C GLY A 516 -5.31 -5.26 -4.66
N GLU A 517 -5.08 -6.50 -5.10
CA GLU A 517 -6.17 -7.43 -5.39
C GLU A 517 -6.93 -7.86 -4.11
N ARG A 518 -6.25 -8.14 -3.00
CA ARG A 518 -6.93 -8.48 -1.74
C ARG A 518 -7.81 -7.34 -1.20
N LEU A 519 -7.43 -6.09 -1.46
CA LEU A 519 -8.15 -4.90 -1.01
C LEU A 519 -9.22 -4.41 -2.01
N TRP A 520 -9.09 -4.72 -3.30
CA TRP A 520 -10.10 -4.38 -4.31
C TRP A 520 -11.16 -5.48 -4.48
N SER A 521 -10.74 -6.72 -4.71
CA SER A 521 -11.60 -7.79 -5.22
C SER A 521 -12.43 -8.46 -4.14
N ASN A 522 -13.38 -9.30 -4.57
CA ASN A 522 -14.27 -10.02 -3.66
C ASN A 522 -13.51 -10.96 -2.70
N SER A 523 -14.08 -11.23 -1.51
CA SER A 523 -13.43 -12.10 -0.51
C SER A 523 -13.26 -13.55 -0.96
N ASN A 524 -14.03 -14.01 -1.95
CA ASN A 524 -13.85 -15.35 -2.53
C ASN A 524 -12.67 -15.45 -3.52
N VAL A 525 -12.14 -14.34 -4.04
CA VAL A 525 -11.02 -14.30 -5.00
C VAL A 525 -9.72 -14.66 -4.27
N THR A 526 -9.43 -15.96 -4.23
CA THR A 526 -8.42 -16.58 -3.34
C THR A 526 -7.60 -17.68 -4.00
N ASN A 527 -7.96 -18.09 -5.23
CA ASN A 527 -7.26 -19.16 -5.94
C ASN A 527 -5.85 -18.70 -6.36
N LEU A 528 -4.82 -19.30 -5.75
CA LEU A 528 -3.41 -18.95 -5.98
C LEU A 528 -2.90 -19.32 -7.39
N GLN A 529 -3.52 -20.28 -8.08
CA GLN A 529 -3.09 -20.70 -9.42
C GLN A 529 -3.68 -19.81 -10.51
N ASP A 530 -4.94 -19.40 -10.34
CA ASP A 530 -5.57 -18.34 -11.14
C ASP A 530 -4.82 -17.01 -10.96
N ALA A 531 -4.64 -16.56 -9.71
CA ALA A 531 -3.93 -15.32 -9.42
C ALA A 531 -2.50 -15.32 -9.99
N TYR A 532 -1.80 -16.47 -9.97
CA TYR A 532 -0.47 -16.59 -10.58
C TYR A 532 -0.47 -16.34 -12.09
N LYS A 533 -1.47 -16.84 -12.84
CA LYS A 533 -1.61 -16.55 -14.28
C LYS A 533 -1.80 -15.03 -14.49
N ARG A 534 -2.85 -14.47 -13.88
CA ARG A 534 -3.26 -13.08 -14.06
C ARG A 534 -2.16 -12.10 -13.63
N LEU A 535 -1.46 -12.41 -12.55
CA LEU A 535 -0.35 -11.59 -12.04
C LEU A 535 0.88 -11.61 -12.95
N ILE A 536 1.17 -12.71 -13.67
CA ILE A 536 2.23 -12.73 -14.69
C ILE A 536 1.85 -11.80 -15.84
N SER A 537 0.65 -11.92 -16.38
CA SER A 537 0.13 -11.07 -17.46
C SER A 537 0.16 -9.58 -17.06
N HIS A 538 -0.32 -9.26 -15.86
CA HIS A 538 -0.27 -7.91 -15.31
C HIS A 538 1.16 -7.41 -15.09
N ARG A 539 2.07 -8.23 -14.54
CA ARG A 539 3.48 -7.84 -14.37
C ARG A 539 4.16 -7.56 -15.70
N CYS A 540 3.86 -8.31 -16.75
CA CYS A 540 4.37 -8.05 -18.10
C CYS A 540 3.79 -6.76 -18.70
N ARG A 541 2.54 -6.41 -18.38
CA ARG A 541 1.88 -5.14 -18.74
C ARG A 541 2.44 -3.92 -17.98
N MET A 542 3.14 -4.12 -16.87
CA MET A 542 3.81 -3.06 -16.09
C MET A 542 5.28 -2.79 -16.48
N LEU A 543 5.85 -3.50 -17.46
CA LEU A 543 7.24 -3.35 -17.91
C LEU A 543 7.39 -2.46 -19.15
#